data_AF-A0A0S8EKS4-F1
#
_entry.id   AF-A0A0S8EKS4-F1
#
_cell.length_a   1.000
_cell.length_b   1.000
_cell.length_c   1.000
_cell.angle_alpha   90.00
_cell.angle_beta   90.00
_cell.angle_gamma   90.00
#
_symmetry.space_group_name_H-M   'P 1'
#
loop_
_entity.id
_entity.type
_entity.pdbx_description
1 polymer ?
#
loop_
_entity_poly.entity_id
_entity_poly.type
_entity_poly.pdbx_seq_one_letter_code
_entity_poly.pdbx_strand_id
1 'polypeptide(L)'
;MRFDIAWEGSWRHEANHDAVWVFFKVRAEGGKEWQHVRLVADKVLNPSGYDQEKGVTTLDFIVPDGKDGFLGMFVRRAEYGVGKVAATKVTAVWDLTANKGITKDTKVSMQAFGIEMVFVPEGPFYLGSGGTEPYHFYKYTDGTQHTLPYRVTSAGAIPTGRQKGKLWARRGAQPEDNGEIPAAFPNGYAAFYCMKFHITQGQYTGFLNTLTAAQAKERGPGNPRLFWADGVAFAAWAGLRPMTELEYEKVCRGPMEPGWDTGDRLDHPSYWEVQRINGWRLPRERPVTVGHAKGRGFKGTHGRGTPALPEDWPQDDAVGAGTRGGYGAAGRPSHRLDAATVDAELTIRHKGSRAFWRGVRTAPKGVGP
;
A
#
# COMPACT_ATOMS: atom_id res chain seq x y z
N MET A 1 26.44 2.30 -0.93
CA MET A 1 26.07 2.50 0.50
C MET A 1 26.03 1.16 1.21
N ARG A 2 26.28 1.11 2.53
CA ARG A 2 26.21 -0.13 3.32
C ARG A 2 25.37 0.07 4.58
N PHE A 3 24.61 -0.95 4.96
CA PHE A 3 23.76 -0.94 6.15
C PHE A 3 23.50 -2.38 6.63
N ASP A 4 22.96 -2.50 7.84
CA ASP A 4 22.51 -3.78 8.40
C ASP A 4 20.98 -3.81 8.42
N ILE A 5 20.40 -4.99 8.27
CA ILE A 5 18.95 -5.19 8.27
C ILE A 5 18.56 -6.43 9.08
N ALA A 6 17.50 -6.31 9.87
CA ALA A 6 16.90 -7.44 10.56
C ALA A 6 15.40 -7.25 10.70
N TRP A 7 14.66 -8.34 10.62
CA TRP A 7 13.24 -8.39 10.99
C TRP A 7 12.86 -9.81 11.42
N GLU A 8 11.80 -9.89 12.22
CA GLU A 8 11.31 -11.14 12.78
C GLU A 8 10.21 -11.74 11.90
N GLY A 9 10.11 -13.07 11.92
CA GLY A 9 9.05 -13.80 11.21
C GLY A 9 9.02 -13.49 9.72
N SER A 10 10.17 -13.58 9.04
CA SER A 10 10.23 -13.58 7.57
C SER A 10 9.73 -14.92 7.03
N TRP A 11 9.12 -14.92 5.85
CA TRP A 11 8.75 -16.12 5.13
C TRP A 11 8.88 -15.97 3.61
N ARG A 12 9.16 -17.07 2.94
CA ARG A 12 8.98 -17.27 1.51
C ARG A 12 8.53 -18.70 1.25
N HIS A 13 7.47 -18.85 0.48
CA HIS A 13 7.00 -20.14 -0.03
C HIS A 13 6.49 -20.00 -1.47
N GLU A 14 5.97 -21.07 -2.07
CA GLU A 14 5.60 -21.16 -3.49
C GLU A 14 4.44 -20.24 -3.93
N ALA A 15 3.76 -19.59 -2.99
CA ALA A 15 2.57 -18.79 -3.26
C ALA A 15 2.72 -17.32 -2.87
N ASN A 16 3.52 -17.00 -1.84
CA ASN A 16 3.77 -15.63 -1.43
C ASN A 16 5.10 -15.52 -0.63
N HIS A 17 5.45 -14.29 -0.29
CA HIS A 17 6.58 -13.98 0.59
C HIS A 17 6.37 -12.64 1.29
N ASP A 18 7.11 -12.45 2.38
CA ASP A 18 7.34 -11.12 2.93
C ASP A 18 8.61 -10.49 2.35
N ALA A 19 8.71 -9.17 2.50
CA ALA A 19 9.88 -8.40 2.14
C ALA A 19 9.97 -7.14 2.98
N VAL A 20 11.09 -6.44 2.93
CA VAL A 20 11.24 -5.08 3.46
C VAL A 20 11.45 -4.12 2.31
N TRP A 21 10.59 -3.13 2.16
CA TRP A 21 10.85 -1.98 1.30
C TRP A 21 11.87 -1.06 1.98
N VAL A 22 13.06 -0.98 1.41
CA VAL A 22 14.20 -0.21 1.92
C VAL A 22 14.45 0.99 1.02
N PHE A 23 14.53 2.17 1.63
CA PHE A 23 14.88 3.42 0.95
C PHE A 23 15.68 4.33 1.87
N PHE A 24 16.30 5.37 1.30
CA PHE A 24 17.23 6.22 2.02
C PHE A 24 16.94 7.70 1.82
N LYS A 25 17.22 8.47 2.86
CA LYS A 25 17.24 9.94 2.83
C LYS A 25 18.66 10.40 3.13
N VAL A 26 19.10 11.42 2.44
CA VAL A 26 20.45 11.95 2.54
C VAL A 26 20.43 13.48 2.60
N ARG A 27 21.39 14.05 3.31
CA ARG A 27 21.69 15.48 3.28
C ARG A 27 23.19 15.67 3.43
N ALA A 28 23.72 16.79 2.94
CA ALA A 28 25.05 17.22 3.33
C ALA A 28 25.13 17.35 4.86
N GLU A 29 26.26 16.99 5.45
CA GLU A 29 26.47 17.12 6.90
C GLU A 29 26.29 18.59 7.33
N GLY A 30 25.49 18.85 8.36
CA GLY A 30 25.07 20.20 8.78
C GLY A 30 24.01 20.86 7.89
N GLY A 31 23.65 20.25 6.76
CA GLY A 31 22.58 20.71 5.88
C GLY A 31 21.18 20.59 6.51
N LYS A 32 20.24 21.42 6.04
CA LYS A 32 18.86 21.45 6.55
C LYS A 32 17.90 20.58 5.75
N GLU A 33 18.17 20.37 4.46
CA GLU A 33 17.23 19.72 3.54
C GLU A 33 17.62 18.26 3.28
N TRP A 34 16.67 17.36 3.57
CA TRP A 34 16.78 15.96 3.21
C TRP A 34 16.33 15.75 1.77
N GLN A 35 17.12 14.97 1.04
CA GLN A 35 16.83 14.52 -0.31
C GLN A 35 16.66 13.01 -0.31
N HIS A 36 15.79 12.52 -1.20
CA HIS A 36 15.65 11.09 -1.39
C HIS A 36 16.80 10.54 -2.24
N VAL A 37 17.35 9.41 -1.82
CA VAL A 37 18.42 8.72 -2.55
C VAL A 37 17.81 7.98 -3.73
N ARG A 38 18.40 8.13 -4.93
CA ARG A 38 18.09 7.26 -6.07
C ARG A 38 19.09 6.12 -6.15
N LEU A 39 18.59 4.93 -6.43
CA LEU A 39 19.39 3.73 -6.63
C LEU A 39 19.82 3.59 -8.10
N VAL A 40 20.88 2.79 -8.35
CA VAL A 40 21.27 2.36 -9.70
C VAL A 40 21.04 0.86 -9.77
N ALA A 41 20.33 0.38 -10.81
CA ALA A 41 20.19 -1.03 -11.07
C ALA A 41 20.17 -1.29 -12.58
N ASP A 42 20.90 -2.31 -12.99
CA ASP A 42 20.99 -2.80 -14.38
C ASP A 42 19.92 -3.86 -14.68
N LYS A 43 19.32 -4.45 -13.63
CA LYS A 43 18.23 -5.43 -13.69
C LYS A 43 17.40 -5.40 -12.41
N VAL A 44 16.18 -5.94 -12.48
CA VAL A 44 15.22 -5.90 -11.36
C VAL A 44 15.68 -6.74 -10.18
N LEU A 45 16.10 -7.98 -10.42
CA LEU A 45 16.46 -8.94 -9.39
C LEU A 45 17.99 -9.08 -9.30
N ASN A 46 18.51 -8.89 -8.09
CA ASN A 46 19.92 -8.98 -7.73
C ASN A 46 20.85 -8.18 -8.66
N PRO A 47 20.60 -6.85 -8.84
CA PRO A 47 21.42 -5.99 -9.70
C PRO A 47 22.90 -5.99 -9.31
N SER A 48 23.76 -5.65 -10.26
CA SER A 48 25.20 -5.58 -10.03
C SER A 48 25.55 -4.57 -8.94
N GLY A 49 26.43 -4.98 -8.02
CA GLY A 49 26.88 -4.15 -6.89
C GLY A 49 26.00 -4.23 -5.64
N TYR A 50 24.95 -5.05 -5.66
CA TYR A 50 24.15 -5.38 -4.49
C TYR A 50 24.61 -6.71 -3.91
N ASP A 51 24.83 -6.74 -2.60
CA ASP A 51 25.36 -7.92 -1.91
C ASP A 51 25.11 -7.81 -0.40
N GLN A 52 25.48 -8.86 0.33
CA GLN A 52 25.46 -8.93 1.79
C GLN A 52 26.68 -9.68 2.31
N GLU A 53 26.89 -9.66 3.63
CA GLU A 53 27.80 -10.60 4.27
C GLU A 53 27.32 -12.06 4.08
N LYS A 54 28.25 -12.96 3.76
CA LYS A 54 27.98 -14.40 3.54
C LYS A 54 27.84 -15.14 4.88
N GLY A 55 27.18 -16.30 4.84
CA GLY A 55 27.04 -17.21 6.01
C GLY A 55 25.82 -16.94 6.89
N VAL A 56 24.95 -16.02 6.48
CA VAL A 56 23.63 -15.77 7.08
C VAL A 56 22.52 -16.12 6.06
N THR A 57 21.25 -15.82 6.38
CA THR A 57 20.16 -15.96 5.40
C THR A 57 20.49 -15.19 4.13
N THR A 58 20.53 -15.86 2.98
CA THR A 58 20.69 -15.23 1.66
C THR A 58 19.47 -14.38 1.33
N LEU A 59 19.70 -13.19 0.79
CA LEU A 59 18.66 -12.24 0.41
C LEU A 59 18.60 -12.03 -1.11
N ASP A 60 17.39 -11.82 -1.59
CA ASP A 60 17.13 -11.22 -2.90
C ASP A 60 16.99 -9.70 -2.74
N PHE A 61 17.64 -8.94 -3.62
CA PHE A 61 17.51 -7.50 -3.77
C PHE A 61 16.71 -7.20 -5.03
N ILE A 62 15.55 -6.58 -4.85
CA ILE A 62 14.62 -6.28 -5.93
C ILE A 62 14.53 -4.76 -6.08
N VAL A 63 15.15 -4.20 -7.09
CA VAL A 63 15.05 -2.78 -7.43
C VAL A 63 14.01 -2.66 -8.55
N PRO A 64 12.82 -2.07 -8.29
CA PRO A 64 11.84 -1.89 -9.34
C PRO A 64 12.40 -1.09 -10.52
N ASP A 65 11.96 -1.41 -11.73
CA ASP A 65 12.34 -0.71 -12.95
C ASP A 65 11.45 0.51 -13.22
N GLY A 66 11.71 1.21 -14.32
CA GLY A 66 10.96 2.39 -14.73
C GLY A 66 11.31 3.66 -13.94
N LYS A 67 10.63 4.77 -14.29
CA LYS A 67 10.95 6.11 -13.77
C LYS A 67 10.80 6.23 -12.25
N ASP A 68 9.85 5.48 -11.69
CA ASP A 68 9.52 5.47 -10.26
C ASP A 68 10.25 4.35 -9.50
N GLY A 69 11.03 3.53 -10.21
CA GLY A 69 11.57 2.27 -9.68
C GLY A 69 12.76 2.43 -8.73
N PHE A 70 13.65 3.35 -9.07
CA PHE A 70 14.92 3.60 -8.38
C PHE A 70 14.79 4.40 -7.06
N LEU A 71 13.62 4.41 -6.43
CA LEU A 71 13.38 5.07 -5.14
C LEU A 71 13.66 4.16 -3.93
N GLY A 72 14.04 2.92 -4.17
CA GLY A 72 14.30 1.95 -3.12
C GLY A 72 14.37 0.55 -3.68
N MET A 73 14.42 -0.42 -2.77
CA MET A 73 14.45 -1.83 -3.12
C MET A 73 13.60 -2.64 -2.16
N PHE A 74 13.01 -3.73 -2.64
CA PHE A 74 12.54 -4.78 -1.75
C PHE A 74 13.71 -5.70 -1.42
N VAL A 75 13.83 -6.05 -0.15
CA VAL A 75 14.76 -7.05 0.35
C VAL A 75 13.95 -8.20 0.90
N ARG A 76 14.13 -9.41 0.39
CA ARG A 76 13.44 -10.61 0.89
C ARG A 76 14.42 -11.74 1.11
N ARG A 77 14.02 -12.77 1.86
CA ARG A 77 14.72 -14.06 1.85
C ARG A 77 14.76 -14.63 0.43
N ALA A 78 15.94 -15.07 -0.01
CA ALA A 78 16.11 -15.66 -1.34
C ALA A 78 15.49 -17.07 -1.42
N GLU A 79 15.65 -17.88 -0.38
CA GLU A 79 15.19 -19.28 -0.42
C GLU A 79 13.83 -19.47 0.26
N TYR A 80 13.17 -20.59 -0.04
CA TYR A 80 12.03 -21.06 0.74
C TYR A 80 12.42 -21.14 2.23
N GLY A 81 11.57 -20.64 3.11
CA GLY A 81 11.79 -20.79 4.55
C GLY A 81 11.04 -19.78 5.39
N VAL A 82 11.08 -19.99 6.70
CA VAL A 82 10.46 -19.14 7.72
C VAL A 82 11.48 -18.84 8.82
N GLY A 83 11.42 -17.65 9.41
CA GLY A 83 12.18 -17.30 10.60
C GLY A 83 12.80 -15.92 10.50
N LYS A 84 13.63 -15.59 11.49
CA LYS A 84 14.35 -14.31 11.55
C LYS A 84 15.24 -14.11 10.31
N VAL A 85 15.30 -12.88 9.84
CA VAL A 85 16.40 -12.39 9.00
C VAL A 85 17.23 -11.43 9.82
N ALA A 86 18.55 -11.61 9.79
CA ALA A 86 19.52 -10.65 10.28
C ALA A 86 20.74 -10.72 9.35
N ALA A 87 20.94 -9.67 8.55
CA ALA A 87 22.02 -9.57 7.58
C ALA A 87 22.80 -8.28 7.80
N THR A 88 24.11 -8.39 7.69
CA THR A 88 25.06 -7.30 7.87
C THR A 88 25.72 -6.92 6.55
N LYS A 89 26.26 -5.70 6.47
CA LYS A 89 27.00 -5.18 5.31
C LYS A 89 26.21 -5.27 4.00
N VAL A 90 24.88 -5.16 4.07
CA VAL A 90 24.03 -5.10 2.89
C VAL A 90 24.44 -3.88 2.07
N THR A 91 24.75 -4.11 0.80
CA THR A 91 25.25 -3.08 -0.12
C THR A 91 24.16 -2.72 -1.14
N ALA A 92 23.98 -1.42 -1.36
CA ALA A 92 23.16 -0.89 -2.44
C ALA A 92 23.93 0.19 -3.21
N VAL A 93 23.61 0.38 -4.49
CA VAL A 93 24.31 1.33 -5.37
C VAL A 93 23.55 2.66 -5.42
N TRP A 94 24.24 3.75 -5.08
CA TRP A 94 23.67 5.11 -5.07
C TRP A 94 23.98 5.81 -6.39
N ASP A 95 22.96 6.38 -7.05
CA ASP A 95 23.14 7.42 -8.05
C ASP A 95 23.40 8.77 -7.37
N LEU A 96 24.67 9.12 -7.17
CA LEU A 96 25.08 10.40 -6.60
C LEU A 96 24.60 11.60 -7.44
N THR A 97 24.43 11.43 -8.75
CA THR A 97 24.05 12.54 -9.65
C THR A 97 22.62 13.01 -9.44
N ALA A 98 21.78 12.18 -8.81
CA ALA A 98 20.40 12.51 -8.49
C ALA A 98 20.23 13.47 -7.30
N ASN A 99 21.27 13.67 -6.47
CA ASN A 99 21.18 14.48 -5.27
C ASN A 99 21.92 15.81 -5.43
N LYS A 100 21.17 16.90 -5.41
CA LYS A 100 21.69 18.26 -5.62
C LYS A 100 22.68 18.63 -4.53
N GLY A 101 23.84 19.17 -4.94
CA GLY A 101 24.87 19.63 -4.01
C GLY A 101 25.58 18.52 -3.24
N ILE A 102 25.41 17.26 -3.62
CA ILE A 102 26.14 16.12 -3.07
C ILE A 102 27.08 15.57 -4.14
N THR A 103 28.37 15.57 -3.84
CA THR A 103 29.43 14.96 -4.65
C THR A 103 30.06 13.79 -3.90
N LYS A 104 30.93 13.03 -4.57
CA LYS A 104 31.69 11.94 -3.95
C LYS A 104 32.53 12.36 -2.73
N ASP A 105 32.92 13.64 -2.67
CA ASP A 105 33.76 14.20 -1.60
C ASP A 105 32.93 14.89 -0.50
N THR A 106 31.61 14.95 -0.68
CA THR A 106 30.69 15.56 0.28
C THR A 106 30.48 14.63 1.47
N LYS A 107 30.74 15.10 2.69
CA LYS A 107 30.30 14.40 3.90
C LYS A 107 28.79 14.49 4.03
N VAL A 108 28.13 13.37 4.31
CA VAL A 108 26.67 13.28 4.35
C VAL A 108 26.16 12.66 5.64
N SER A 109 24.98 13.12 6.07
CA SER A 109 24.14 12.37 6.99
C SER A 109 23.14 11.55 6.19
N MET A 110 22.94 10.28 6.56
CA MET A 110 22.02 9.37 5.90
C MET A 110 21.07 8.74 6.91
N GLN A 111 19.82 8.54 6.49
CA GLN A 111 18.83 7.75 7.21
C GLN A 111 18.32 6.64 6.29
N ALA A 112 18.39 5.40 6.77
CA ALA A 112 17.79 4.25 6.13
C ALA A 112 16.42 3.97 6.75
N PHE A 113 15.45 3.63 5.90
CA PHE A 113 14.09 3.29 6.30
C PHE A 113 13.76 1.91 5.77
N GLY A 114 13.19 1.06 6.63
CA GLY A 114 12.66 -0.24 6.27
C GLY A 114 11.18 -0.31 6.61
N ILE A 115 10.37 -0.77 5.66
CA ILE A 115 8.94 -1.03 5.85
C ILE A 115 8.67 -2.49 5.50
N GLU A 116 8.20 -3.28 6.46
CA GLU A 116 7.78 -4.65 6.19
C GLU A 116 6.56 -4.66 5.26
N MET A 117 6.64 -5.50 4.22
CA MET A 117 5.68 -5.65 3.14
C MET A 117 5.35 -7.12 2.95
N VAL A 118 4.18 -7.37 2.39
CA VAL A 118 3.71 -8.68 1.94
C VAL A 118 3.49 -8.62 0.44
N PHE A 119 3.98 -9.62 -0.28
CA PHE A 119 3.67 -9.79 -1.70
C PHE A 119 2.27 -10.36 -1.88
N VAL A 120 1.44 -9.64 -2.63
CA VAL A 120 0.09 -10.05 -3.03
C VAL A 120 0.17 -10.49 -4.50
N PRO A 121 0.02 -11.79 -4.79
CA PRO A 121 0.21 -12.32 -6.13
C PRO A 121 -0.77 -11.78 -7.16
N GLU A 122 -0.35 -11.79 -8.42
CA GLU A 122 -1.25 -11.58 -9.54
C GLU A 122 -2.31 -12.69 -9.58
N GLY A 123 -3.54 -12.34 -9.93
CA GLY A 123 -4.57 -13.34 -10.19
C GLY A 123 -5.99 -12.89 -9.88
N PRO A 124 -6.97 -13.71 -10.30
CA PRO A 124 -8.39 -13.42 -10.13
C PRO A 124 -8.82 -13.49 -8.68
N PHE A 125 -9.85 -12.72 -8.34
CA PHE A 125 -10.45 -12.68 -7.01
C PHE A 125 -11.90 -12.18 -7.08
N TYR A 126 -12.64 -12.32 -5.98
CA TYR A 126 -14.03 -11.85 -5.89
C TYR A 126 -14.15 -10.54 -5.12
N LEU A 127 -14.94 -9.64 -5.69
CA LEU A 127 -15.50 -8.46 -5.03
C LEU A 127 -16.92 -8.80 -4.56
N GLY A 128 -17.19 -8.57 -3.28
CA GLY A 128 -18.40 -9.04 -2.60
C GLY A 128 -18.25 -10.44 -2.04
N SER A 129 -18.82 -10.67 -0.85
CA SER A 129 -18.82 -11.97 -0.17
C SER A 129 -20.04 -12.82 -0.49
N GLY A 130 -21.08 -12.21 -1.05
CA GLY A 130 -22.41 -12.76 -1.21
C GLY A 130 -23.24 -12.83 0.06
N GLY A 131 -22.73 -12.24 1.14
CA GLY A 131 -23.46 -12.02 2.38
C GLY A 131 -24.35 -10.79 2.34
N THR A 132 -24.67 -10.30 3.54
CA THR A 132 -25.60 -9.18 3.77
C THR A 132 -24.90 -7.88 4.14
N GLU A 133 -23.58 -7.81 3.97
CA GLU A 133 -22.78 -6.65 4.34
C GLU A 133 -23.29 -5.39 3.64
N PRO A 134 -23.46 -4.26 4.34
CA PRO A 134 -23.84 -3.00 3.73
C PRO A 134 -23.01 -2.65 2.49
N TYR A 135 -23.72 -2.45 1.38
CA TYR A 135 -23.23 -1.84 0.13
C TYR A 135 -22.10 -2.59 -0.56
N HIS A 136 -21.95 -3.89 -0.26
CA HIS A 136 -20.98 -4.76 -0.91
C HIS A 136 -21.07 -4.69 -2.43
N PHE A 137 -19.94 -4.99 -3.08
CA PHE A 137 -19.91 -5.16 -4.52
C PHE A 137 -20.67 -6.41 -4.94
N TYR A 138 -21.28 -6.36 -6.10
CA TYR A 138 -21.92 -7.52 -6.70
C TYR A 138 -21.95 -7.41 -8.22
N LYS A 139 -22.13 -8.55 -8.87
CA LYS A 139 -22.41 -8.64 -10.30
C LYS A 139 -23.90 -8.38 -10.52
N TYR A 140 -24.20 -7.32 -11.25
CA TYR A 140 -25.57 -6.99 -11.61
C TYR A 140 -26.18 -8.08 -12.49
N THR A 141 -27.47 -8.34 -12.32
CA THR A 141 -28.23 -9.33 -13.09
C THR A 141 -29.45 -8.64 -13.71
N ASP A 142 -30.57 -8.59 -13.00
CA ASP A 142 -31.84 -7.99 -13.42
C ASP A 142 -32.42 -7.02 -12.36
N GLY A 143 -31.66 -6.77 -11.29
CA GLY A 143 -32.07 -5.90 -10.17
C GLY A 143 -32.82 -6.63 -9.05
N THR A 144 -33.09 -7.92 -9.17
CA THR A 144 -33.79 -8.72 -8.14
C THR A 144 -32.87 -9.18 -7.00
N GLN A 145 -31.56 -9.26 -7.26
CA GLN A 145 -30.55 -9.66 -6.29
C GLN A 145 -29.40 -8.66 -6.19
N HIS A 146 -28.68 -8.76 -5.09
CA HIS A 146 -27.42 -8.03 -4.90
C HIS A 146 -26.33 -8.85 -4.22
N THR A 147 -26.50 -10.16 -4.07
CA THR A 147 -25.60 -11.07 -3.35
C THR A 147 -24.69 -11.88 -4.27
N LEU A 148 -24.77 -11.78 -5.60
CA LEU A 148 -23.89 -12.51 -6.49
C LEU A 148 -22.55 -11.79 -6.63
N PRO A 149 -21.41 -12.33 -6.15
CA PRO A 149 -20.13 -11.63 -6.19
C PRO A 149 -19.64 -11.37 -7.62
N TYR A 150 -18.88 -10.30 -7.80
CA TYR A 150 -18.24 -9.97 -9.07
C TYR A 150 -16.82 -10.52 -9.10
N ARG A 151 -16.47 -11.29 -10.13
CA ARG A 151 -15.13 -11.86 -10.28
C ARG A 151 -14.26 -10.97 -11.15
N VAL A 152 -13.17 -10.45 -10.60
CA VAL A 152 -12.13 -9.76 -11.36
C VAL A 152 -11.23 -10.82 -11.99
N THR A 153 -11.01 -10.74 -13.31
CA THR A 153 -10.30 -11.78 -14.07
C THR A 153 -9.12 -11.26 -14.90
N SER A 154 -8.89 -9.94 -14.91
CA SER A 154 -7.75 -9.33 -15.59
C SER A 154 -7.41 -7.96 -14.99
N ALA A 155 -6.25 -7.40 -15.36
CA ALA A 155 -5.87 -6.02 -15.07
C ALA A 155 -6.55 -4.99 -16.00
N GLY A 156 -7.49 -5.43 -16.85
CA GLY A 156 -8.23 -4.55 -17.74
C GLY A 156 -9.30 -3.70 -17.05
N ALA A 157 -9.97 -2.87 -17.85
CA ALA A 157 -11.10 -2.07 -17.38
C ALA A 157 -12.24 -2.97 -16.88
N ILE A 158 -12.95 -2.51 -15.85
CA ILE A 158 -14.10 -3.22 -15.26
C ILE A 158 -15.38 -2.46 -15.64
N PRO A 159 -16.26 -3.02 -16.49
CA PRO A 159 -17.54 -2.41 -16.82
C PRO A 159 -18.43 -2.26 -15.58
N THR A 160 -19.03 -1.08 -15.41
CA THR A 160 -19.93 -0.77 -14.29
C THR A 160 -21.33 -0.41 -14.77
N GLY A 161 -22.32 -0.70 -13.93
CA GLY A 161 -23.69 -0.27 -14.18
C GLY A 161 -24.75 -1.33 -13.94
N ARG A 162 -25.99 -0.93 -14.15
CA ARG A 162 -27.20 -1.75 -13.97
C ARG A 162 -27.53 -2.57 -15.20
N GLN A 163 -26.52 -3.26 -15.73
CA GLN A 163 -26.64 -4.17 -16.88
C GLN A 163 -26.06 -5.53 -16.51
N LYS A 164 -26.67 -6.61 -17.03
CA LYS A 164 -26.30 -7.99 -16.69
C LYS A 164 -24.80 -8.22 -16.87
N GLY A 165 -24.16 -8.72 -15.81
CA GLY A 165 -22.74 -9.06 -15.81
C GLY A 165 -21.78 -7.95 -15.38
N LYS A 166 -22.24 -6.71 -15.17
CA LYS A 166 -21.39 -5.58 -14.77
C LYS A 166 -21.20 -5.49 -13.25
N LEU A 167 -20.12 -4.84 -12.81
CA LEU A 167 -19.87 -4.55 -11.40
C LEU A 167 -20.82 -3.46 -10.91
N TRP A 168 -21.41 -3.66 -9.73
CA TRP A 168 -22.27 -2.67 -9.09
C TRP A 168 -22.16 -2.67 -7.56
N ALA A 169 -22.67 -1.61 -6.93
CA ALA A 169 -22.90 -1.50 -5.49
C ALA A 169 -24.17 -0.64 -5.26
N ARG A 170 -24.51 -0.29 -4.02
CA ARG A 170 -25.77 0.42 -3.72
C ARG A 170 -25.58 1.61 -2.77
N ARG A 171 -26.61 2.45 -2.71
CA ARG A 171 -26.84 3.48 -1.68
C ARG A 171 -25.72 4.52 -1.53
N GLY A 172 -25.20 4.99 -2.64
CA GLY A 172 -24.18 6.06 -2.69
C GLY A 172 -22.74 5.54 -2.76
N ALA A 173 -22.52 4.24 -2.61
CA ALA A 173 -21.20 3.62 -2.75
C ALA A 173 -20.93 3.02 -4.15
N GLN A 174 -21.87 3.19 -5.09
CA GLN A 174 -21.77 2.64 -6.44
C GLN A 174 -20.80 3.42 -7.35
N PRO A 175 -20.12 2.73 -8.27
CA PRO A 175 -19.46 3.40 -9.39
C PRO A 175 -20.50 4.01 -10.35
N GLU A 176 -20.02 4.64 -11.41
CA GLU A 176 -20.88 5.26 -12.43
C GLU A 176 -21.72 4.24 -13.20
N ASP A 177 -22.99 4.57 -13.41
CA ASP A 177 -23.89 3.73 -14.20
C ASP A 177 -23.57 3.84 -15.68
N ASN A 178 -23.57 2.72 -16.39
CA ASN A 178 -23.10 2.60 -17.78
C ASN A 178 -21.65 3.09 -18.03
N GLY A 179 -20.82 3.14 -16.98
CA GLY A 179 -19.41 3.51 -17.07
C GLY A 179 -18.46 2.32 -17.02
N GLU A 180 -17.22 2.63 -16.64
CA GLU A 180 -16.19 1.66 -16.30
C GLU A 180 -15.26 2.18 -15.20
N ILE A 181 -14.61 1.26 -14.51
CA ILE A 181 -13.36 1.54 -13.79
C ILE A 181 -12.23 1.35 -14.81
N PRO A 182 -11.46 2.41 -15.16
CA PRO A 182 -10.46 2.32 -16.21
C PRO A 182 -9.34 1.33 -15.88
N ALA A 183 -8.71 0.75 -16.90
CA ALA A 183 -7.56 -0.17 -16.73
C ALA A 183 -6.35 0.49 -16.02
N ALA A 184 -6.24 1.82 -16.06
CA ALA A 184 -5.21 2.56 -15.33
C ALA A 184 -5.43 2.55 -13.82
N PHE A 185 -6.67 2.33 -13.34
CA PHE A 185 -6.96 2.21 -11.92
C PHE A 185 -6.48 0.84 -11.42
N PRO A 186 -5.66 0.77 -10.34
CA PRO A 186 -5.21 -0.51 -9.80
C PRO A 186 -6.39 -1.35 -9.29
N ASN A 187 -6.85 -2.28 -10.11
CA ASN A 187 -8.03 -3.08 -9.82
C ASN A 187 -7.75 -4.30 -8.93
N GLY A 188 -6.50 -4.46 -8.48
CA GLY A 188 -6.02 -5.56 -7.65
C GLY A 188 -5.63 -6.82 -8.41
N TYR A 189 -5.89 -6.96 -9.72
CA TYR A 189 -5.51 -8.16 -10.46
C TYR A 189 -3.99 -8.34 -10.52
N ALA A 190 -3.26 -7.33 -10.97
CA ALA A 190 -1.80 -7.33 -11.04
C ALA A 190 -1.15 -7.49 -9.67
N ALA A 191 0.05 -8.05 -9.61
CA ALA A 191 0.79 -8.23 -8.36
C ALA A 191 1.22 -6.89 -7.73
N PHE A 192 1.20 -6.82 -6.41
CA PHE A 192 1.67 -5.67 -5.65
C PHE A 192 2.19 -6.07 -4.27
N TYR A 193 2.97 -5.20 -3.65
CA TYR A 193 3.36 -5.31 -2.26
C TYR A 193 2.45 -4.43 -1.41
N CYS A 194 1.94 -4.96 -0.31
CA CYS A 194 1.17 -4.23 0.70
C CYS A 194 1.95 -4.13 2.00
N MET A 195 1.92 -2.98 2.68
CA MET A 195 2.53 -2.89 4.01
C MET A 195 1.95 -3.95 4.95
N LYS A 196 2.84 -4.74 5.57
CA LYS A 196 2.46 -5.83 6.49
C LYS A 196 1.74 -5.32 7.73
N PHE A 197 2.12 -4.13 8.18
CA PHE A 197 1.53 -3.41 9.32
C PHE A 197 1.13 -1.99 8.91
N HIS A 198 0.23 -1.38 9.67
CA HIS A 198 0.00 0.06 9.56
C HIS A 198 1.26 0.87 9.89
N ILE A 199 1.31 2.13 9.43
CA ILE A 199 2.37 3.07 9.78
C ILE A 199 2.58 3.08 11.30
N THR A 200 3.81 2.84 11.73
CA THR A 200 4.18 2.88 13.15
C THR A 200 4.58 4.29 13.58
N GLN A 201 4.51 4.56 14.88
CA GLN A 201 4.95 5.85 15.41
C GLN A 201 6.44 6.13 15.10
N GLY A 202 7.28 5.10 15.13
CA GLY A 202 8.70 5.22 14.76
C GLY A 202 8.89 5.60 13.29
N GLN A 203 8.16 4.96 12.38
CA GLN A 203 8.17 5.31 10.95
C GLN A 203 7.69 6.74 10.73
N TYR A 204 6.59 7.14 11.37
CA TYR A 204 6.06 8.50 11.23
C TYR A 204 6.99 9.56 11.82
N THR A 205 7.65 9.27 12.94
CA THR A 205 8.68 10.14 13.53
C THR A 205 9.87 10.30 12.59
N GLY A 206 10.31 9.21 11.97
CA GLY A 206 11.34 9.22 10.94
C GLY A 206 10.96 10.08 9.73
N PHE A 207 9.71 9.98 9.27
CA PHE A 207 9.15 10.86 8.25
C PHE A 207 9.24 12.33 8.66
N LEU A 208 8.66 12.71 9.81
CA LEU A 208 8.66 14.09 10.30
C LEU A 208 10.06 14.67 10.46
N ASN A 209 11.01 13.87 10.93
CA ASN A 209 12.42 14.27 11.11
C ASN A 209 13.17 14.56 9.79
N THR A 210 12.57 14.20 8.65
CA THR A 210 13.12 14.47 7.33
C THR A 210 12.42 15.60 6.58
N LEU A 211 11.41 16.22 7.20
CA LEU A 211 10.67 17.35 6.63
C LEU A 211 11.26 18.69 7.07
N THR A 212 10.89 19.76 6.37
CA THR A 212 11.12 21.12 6.88
C THR A 212 10.26 21.38 8.12
N ALA A 213 10.65 22.33 8.96
CA ALA A 213 9.87 22.68 10.16
C ALA A 213 8.42 23.10 9.83
N ALA A 214 8.20 23.76 8.69
CA ALA A 214 6.86 24.13 8.22
C ALA A 214 6.04 22.89 7.83
N GLN A 215 6.61 22.00 7.01
CA GLN A 215 5.97 20.75 6.60
C GLN A 215 5.66 19.82 7.79
N ALA A 216 6.57 19.73 8.75
CA ALA A 216 6.39 18.95 9.96
C ALA A 216 5.33 19.57 10.88
N LYS A 217 5.24 20.90 10.96
CA LYS A 217 4.22 21.61 11.76
C LYS A 217 2.81 21.36 11.23
N GLU A 218 2.62 21.36 9.91
CA GLU A 218 1.36 20.98 9.27
C GLU A 218 0.93 19.55 9.61
N ARG A 219 1.89 18.68 9.95
CA ARG A 219 1.73 17.22 10.15
C ARG A 219 1.98 16.77 11.60
N GLY A 220 2.14 17.72 12.52
CA GLY A 220 2.78 17.57 13.83
C GLY A 220 1.90 17.04 14.98
N PRO A 221 2.51 16.79 16.17
CA PRO A 221 2.13 15.77 17.17
C PRO A 221 0.86 16.03 18.00
N GLY A 222 0.06 17.05 17.67
CA GLY A 222 -1.19 17.36 18.36
C GLY A 222 -2.34 16.39 18.08
N ASN A 223 -2.10 15.34 17.28
CA ASN A 223 -3.15 14.46 16.81
C ASN A 223 -2.71 12.99 16.81
N PRO A 224 -3.27 12.12 17.67
CA PRO A 224 -2.93 10.70 17.73
C PRO A 224 -3.49 9.89 16.54
N ARG A 225 -3.82 10.51 15.40
CA ARG A 225 -4.58 9.92 14.30
C ARG A 225 -3.96 10.34 12.96
N LEU A 226 -3.60 9.37 12.12
CA LEU A 226 -3.17 9.62 10.74
C LEU A 226 -4.39 9.84 9.86
N PHE A 227 -4.55 11.04 9.32
CA PHE A 227 -5.61 11.32 8.35
C PHE A 227 -5.18 10.91 6.94
N TRP A 228 -6.08 11.15 5.97
CA TRP A 228 -5.76 10.92 4.56
C TRP A 228 -4.49 11.66 4.17
N ALA A 229 -4.44 12.99 4.37
CA ALA A 229 -3.31 13.84 4.00
C ALA A 229 -1.98 13.34 4.61
N ASP A 230 -1.97 12.95 5.89
CA ASP A 230 -0.77 12.41 6.54
C ASP A 230 -0.32 11.09 5.92
N GLY A 231 -1.27 10.17 5.72
CA GLY A 231 -1.02 8.85 5.16
C GLY A 231 -0.52 8.91 3.73
N VAL A 232 -1.16 9.70 2.87
CA VAL A 232 -0.71 9.84 1.48
C VAL A 232 0.59 10.64 1.38
N ALA A 233 0.82 11.64 2.22
CA ALA A 233 2.12 12.32 2.26
C ALA A 233 3.25 11.37 2.71
N PHE A 234 2.98 10.50 3.69
CA PHE A 234 3.91 9.44 4.09
C PHE A 234 4.21 8.48 2.93
N ALA A 235 3.18 8.00 2.23
CA ALA A 235 3.40 7.13 1.06
C ALA A 235 4.15 7.84 -0.07
N ALA A 236 3.81 9.09 -0.35
CA ALA A 236 4.52 9.89 -1.35
C ALA A 236 6.02 9.98 -1.00
N TRP A 237 6.32 10.23 0.28
CA TRP A 237 7.67 10.32 0.81
C TRP A 237 8.41 8.98 0.82
N ALA A 238 7.71 7.89 1.06
CA ALA A 238 8.27 6.53 1.09
C ALA A 238 8.39 5.89 -0.31
N GLY A 239 7.90 6.54 -1.37
CA GLY A 239 7.82 5.93 -2.70
C GLY A 239 6.75 4.83 -2.80
N LEU A 240 5.74 4.86 -1.94
CA LEU A 240 4.56 3.98 -2.01
C LEU A 240 3.40 4.72 -2.69
N ARG A 241 2.22 4.10 -2.75
CA ARG A 241 0.95 4.73 -3.17
C ARG A 241 -0.19 4.33 -2.22
N PRO A 242 -1.29 5.08 -2.16
CA PRO A 242 -2.50 4.60 -1.49
C PRO A 242 -3.00 3.31 -2.15
N MET A 243 -3.55 2.42 -1.31
CA MET A 243 -4.24 1.21 -1.75
C MET A 243 -5.61 1.56 -2.35
N THR A 244 -6.07 0.83 -3.35
CA THR A 244 -7.47 0.95 -3.82
C THR A 244 -8.40 0.08 -2.98
N GLU A 245 -9.69 0.39 -2.97
CA GLU A 245 -10.64 -0.46 -2.24
C GLU A 245 -10.86 -1.85 -2.86
N LEU A 246 -10.48 -2.02 -4.13
CA LEU A 246 -10.47 -3.32 -4.81
C LEU A 246 -9.28 -4.15 -4.33
N GLU A 247 -8.10 -3.50 -4.24
CA GLU A 247 -6.91 -4.09 -3.63
C GLU A 247 -7.15 -4.45 -2.17
N TYR A 248 -7.77 -3.58 -1.37
CA TYR A 248 -8.13 -3.86 0.02
C TYR A 248 -8.89 -5.19 0.15
N GLU A 249 -9.91 -5.40 -0.68
CA GLU A 249 -10.72 -6.62 -0.62
C GLU A 249 -9.93 -7.86 -1.06
N LYS A 250 -9.06 -7.73 -2.08
CA LYS A 250 -8.12 -8.79 -2.47
C LYS A 250 -7.11 -9.11 -1.37
N VAL A 251 -6.57 -8.09 -0.70
CA VAL A 251 -5.63 -8.30 0.41
C VAL A 251 -6.31 -9.12 1.49
N CYS A 252 -7.48 -8.69 1.94
CA CYS A 252 -8.22 -9.38 3.01
C CYS A 252 -8.55 -10.85 2.68
N ARG A 253 -9.00 -11.14 1.45
CA ARG A 253 -9.63 -12.43 1.11
C ARG A 253 -8.83 -13.34 0.19
N GLY A 254 -7.88 -12.80 -0.56
CA GLY A 254 -7.18 -13.54 -1.60
C GLY A 254 -8.12 -14.18 -2.63
N PRO A 255 -7.79 -15.37 -3.16
CA PRO A 255 -8.57 -16.07 -4.16
C PRO A 255 -9.72 -16.90 -3.57
N MET A 256 -9.99 -16.80 -2.26
CA MET A 256 -11.00 -17.61 -1.58
C MET A 256 -12.38 -17.43 -2.20
N GLU A 257 -13.12 -18.54 -2.32
CA GLU A 257 -14.52 -18.51 -2.74
C GLU A 257 -15.37 -17.63 -1.80
N PRO A 258 -16.45 -17.02 -2.31
CA PRO A 258 -17.35 -16.22 -1.49
C PRO A 258 -18.02 -16.99 -0.35
N GLY A 259 -18.34 -16.28 0.74
CA GLY A 259 -18.98 -16.86 1.93
C GLY A 259 -18.10 -16.90 3.19
N TRP A 260 -16.85 -16.42 3.14
CA TRP A 260 -15.99 -16.36 4.32
C TRP A 260 -16.45 -15.28 5.31
N ASP A 261 -17.07 -15.70 6.40
CA ASP A 261 -17.17 -14.93 7.64
C ASP A 261 -15.86 -15.12 8.39
N THR A 262 -15.15 -14.04 8.73
CA THR A 262 -13.84 -14.12 9.41
C THR A 262 -13.94 -14.63 10.85
N GLY A 263 -15.06 -15.24 11.24
CA GLY A 263 -15.40 -15.56 12.60
C GLY A 263 -15.52 -14.31 13.47
N ASP A 264 -16.13 -14.48 14.63
CA ASP A 264 -16.23 -13.52 15.74
C ASP A 264 -14.89 -13.21 16.43
N ARG A 265 -13.77 -13.70 15.89
CA ARG A 265 -12.45 -13.58 16.51
C ARG A 265 -11.83 -12.21 16.27
N LEU A 266 -11.16 -11.75 17.32
CA LEU A 266 -10.89 -10.34 17.55
C LEU A 266 -9.89 -9.72 16.56
N ASP A 267 -8.97 -10.51 16.01
CA ASP A 267 -7.96 -10.10 15.02
C ASP A 267 -7.53 -11.32 14.18
N HIS A 268 -7.67 -11.27 12.85
CA HIS A 268 -7.08 -12.25 11.94
C HIS A 268 -6.11 -11.57 10.97
N PRO A 269 -4.96 -12.19 10.64
CA PRO A 269 -4.25 -11.79 9.43
C PRO A 269 -5.18 -11.98 8.22
N SER A 270 -4.93 -11.18 7.18
CA SER A 270 -5.55 -11.42 5.88
C SER A 270 -5.14 -12.78 5.31
N TYR A 271 -5.81 -13.24 4.25
CA TYR A 271 -5.35 -14.41 3.48
C TYR A 271 -3.86 -14.39 3.13
N TRP A 272 -3.28 -13.21 2.87
CA TRP A 272 -1.87 -13.05 2.51
C TRP A 272 -0.95 -12.75 3.69
N GLU A 273 -1.37 -12.90 4.95
CA GLU A 273 -0.56 -12.54 6.13
C GLU A 273 -0.28 -11.04 6.31
N VAL A 274 -1.06 -10.15 5.66
CA VAL A 274 -1.15 -8.74 6.06
C VAL A 274 -1.86 -8.65 7.40
N GLN A 275 -1.21 -8.04 8.38
CA GLN A 275 -1.60 -8.10 9.78
C GLN A 275 -2.60 -7.00 10.12
N ARG A 276 -3.60 -7.28 10.96
CA ARG A 276 -4.51 -6.25 11.51
C ARG A 276 -5.31 -5.44 10.48
N ILE A 277 -5.64 -6.01 9.31
CA ILE A 277 -6.37 -5.30 8.23
C ILE A 277 -7.89 -5.53 8.25
N ASN A 278 -8.35 -6.65 8.82
CA ASN A 278 -9.77 -7.02 8.94
C ASN A 278 -10.03 -7.82 10.23
N GLY A 279 -11.15 -7.56 10.90
CA GLY A 279 -11.51 -8.20 12.18
C GLY A 279 -12.25 -7.27 13.15
N TRP A 280 -12.74 -7.84 14.25
CA TRP A 280 -13.73 -7.18 15.12
C TRP A 280 -13.22 -5.92 15.83
N ARG A 281 -11.93 -5.85 16.20
CA ARG A 281 -11.35 -4.72 16.95
C ARG A 281 -10.43 -3.83 16.13
N LEU A 282 -10.49 -3.95 14.81
CA LEU A 282 -9.51 -3.34 13.93
C LEU A 282 -9.92 -1.95 13.43
N PRO A 283 -8.93 -1.11 13.14
CA PRO A 283 -9.20 0.25 12.72
C PRO A 283 -9.76 0.35 11.31
N ARG A 284 -10.24 1.55 10.99
CA ARG A 284 -10.65 1.90 9.64
C ARG A 284 -9.42 2.26 8.81
N GLU A 285 -9.35 1.76 7.59
CA GLU A 285 -8.36 2.13 6.60
C GLU A 285 -8.95 3.06 5.53
N ARG A 286 -8.07 3.82 4.87
CA ARG A 286 -8.43 4.87 3.93
C ARG A 286 -7.87 4.56 2.53
N PRO A 287 -8.58 3.76 1.71
CA PRO A 287 -8.17 3.52 0.33
C PRO A 287 -8.73 4.55 -0.65
N VAL A 288 -8.28 4.52 -1.90
CA VAL A 288 -8.93 5.20 -3.02
C VAL A 288 -10.23 4.47 -3.38
N THR A 289 -11.33 5.21 -3.54
CA THR A 289 -12.66 4.66 -3.80
C THR A 289 -13.08 4.76 -5.26
N VAL A 290 -13.76 3.72 -5.77
CA VAL A 290 -14.41 3.77 -7.09
C VAL A 290 -15.79 4.43 -7.03
N GLY A 291 -16.33 4.64 -5.82
CA GLY A 291 -17.61 5.32 -5.58
C GLY A 291 -17.59 6.82 -5.91
N HIS A 292 -16.42 7.39 -6.21
CA HIS A 292 -16.27 8.80 -6.54
C HIS A 292 -15.48 8.99 -7.84
N ALA A 293 -15.89 9.95 -8.69
CA ALA A 293 -15.24 10.19 -9.99
C ALA A 293 -13.75 10.52 -9.86
N LYS A 294 -13.36 11.43 -8.94
CA LYS A 294 -11.94 11.71 -8.65
C LYS A 294 -11.16 10.44 -8.26
N GLY A 295 -11.75 9.54 -7.49
CA GLY A 295 -11.08 8.29 -7.08
C GLY A 295 -10.88 7.33 -8.24
N ARG A 296 -11.86 7.22 -9.16
CA ARG A 296 -11.70 6.46 -10.42
C ARG A 296 -10.62 7.03 -11.36
N GLY A 297 -10.26 8.31 -11.19
CA GLY A 297 -9.18 8.97 -11.93
C GLY A 297 -7.77 8.58 -11.46
N PHE A 298 -7.63 7.89 -10.33
CA PHE A 298 -6.35 7.42 -9.81
C PHE A 298 -5.72 6.39 -10.74
N LYS A 299 -4.47 6.63 -11.13
CA LYS A 299 -3.72 5.80 -12.09
C LYS A 299 -2.71 4.88 -11.43
N GLY A 300 -2.66 4.88 -10.10
CA GLY A 300 -1.70 4.05 -9.37
C GLY A 300 -0.24 4.49 -9.50
N THR A 301 0.02 5.77 -9.80
CA THR A 301 1.40 6.29 -9.76
C THR A 301 1.97 6.19 -8.35
N HIS A 302 3.29 6.14 -8.22
CA HIS A 302 3.97 6.09 -6.91
C HIS A 302 4.43 7.46 -6.45
N GLY A 303 4.62 7.56 -5.13
CA GLY A 303 5.34 8.64 -4.50
C GLY A 303 6.72 8.87 -5.10
N ARG A 304 7.19 10.12 -5.09
CA ARG A 304 8.48 10.49 -5.69
C ARG A 304 9.59 10.73 -4.66
N GLY A 305 9.40 10.22 -3.44
CA GLY A 305 10.36 10.41 -2.36
C GLY A 305 10.24 11.76 -1.63
N THR A 306 9.19 12.53 -1.89
CA THR A 306 8.85 13.80 -1.23
C THR A 306 7.41 13.73 -0.70
N PRO A 307 7.00 14.56 0.28
CA PRO A 307 5.62 14.54 0.76
C PRO A 307 4.60 15.10 -0.24
N ALA A 308 5.03 15.54 -1.43
CA ALA A 308 4.15 16.09 -2.45
C ALA A 308 3.40 14.95 -3.17
N LEU A 309 2.08 15.08 -3.25
CA LEU A 309 1.21 14.08 -3.85
C LEU A 309 1.28 14.16 -5.40
N PRO A 310 1.36 13.02 -6.11
CA PRO A 310 1.10 12.98 -7.53
C PRO A 310 -0.31 13.49 -7.89
N GLU A 311 -0.45 14.08 -9.08
CA GLU A 311 -1.68 14.75 -9.53
C GLU A 311 -2.88 13.81 -9.66
N ASP A 312 -2.65 12.54 -9.99
CA ASP A 312 -3.73 11.55 -10.13
C ASP A 312 -4.24 11.02 -8.78
N TRP A 313 -3.59 11.34 -7.66
CA TRP A 313 -4.04 10.89 -6.36
C TRP A 313 -5.20 11.76 -5.87
N PRO A 314 -6.13 11.23 -5.05
CA PRO A 314 -6.96 12.08 -4.22
C PRO A 314 -6.05 12.95 -3.33
N GLN A 315 -6.26 14.27 -3.38
CA GLN A 315 -5.40 15.25 -2.74
C GLN A 315 -5.72 15.38 -1.23
N ASP A 316 -5.16 16.36 -0.54
CA ASP A 316 -5.34 16.56 0.91
C ASP A 316 -6.82 16.74 1.31
N ASP A 317 -7.68 17.18 0.38
CA ASP A 317 -9.14 17.26 0.54
C ASP A 317 -9.84 15.89 0.69
N ALA A 318 -9.10 14.79 0.51
CA ALA A 318 -9.59 13.41 0.52
C ALA A 318 -10.73 13.12 -0.47
N VAL A 319 -11.00 14.00 -1.44
CA VAL A 319 -12.05 13.80 -2.43
C VAL A 319 -11.60 12.72 -3.41
N GLY A 320 -12.25 11.56 -3.37
CA GLY A 320 -11.80 10.35 -4.09
C GLY A 320 -11.17 9.29 -3.20
N ALA A 321 -10.99 9.57 -1.90
CA ALA A 321 -10.71 8.57 -0.88
C ALA A 321 -12.01 7.99 -0.30
N GLY A 322 -11.91 6.80 0.25
CA GLY A 322 -12.99 6.07 0.91
C GLY A 322 -12.60 5.57 2.29
N THR A 323 -13.49 4.81 2.91
CA THR A 323 -13.24 4.14 4.20
C THR A 323 -13.61 2.67 4.12
N ARG A 324 -12.70 1.78 4.51
CA ARG A 324 -12.91 0.33 4.60
C ARG A 324 -12.45 -0.19 5.96
N GLY A 325 -12.91 -1.37 6.34
CA GLY A 325 -12.63 -1.93 7.67
C GLY A 325 -13.33 -1.19 8.81
N GLY A 326 -12.93 -1.48 10.04
CA GLY A 326 -13.46 -0.89 11.26
C GLY A 326 -13.98 -1.91 12.26
N TYR A 327 -14.54 -1.41 13.37
CA TYR A 327 -15.03 -2.23 14.47
C TYR A 327 -16.33 -2.95 14.13
N GLY A 328 -16.51 -4.16 14.67
CA GLY A 328 -17.76 -4.89 14.56
C GLY A 328 -18.00 -5.46 13.16
N ALA A 329 -19.24 -5.34 12.67
CA ALA A 329 -19.61 -5.74 11.31
C ALA A 329 -18.82 -4.98 10.22
N ALA A 330 -18.25 -3.81 10.53
CA ALA A 330 -17.40 -3.07 9.61
C ALA A 330 -16.04 -3.74 9.36
N GLY A 331 -15.64 -4.68 10.21
CA GLY A 331 -14.43 -5.48 10.04
C GLY A 331 -14.53 -6.52 8.92
N ARG A 332 -15.75 -6.75 8.39
CA ARG A 332 -15.95 -7.64 7.24
C ARG A 332 -15.39 -7.02 5.97
N PRO A 333 -14.59 -7.75 5.17
CA PRO A 333 -13.92 -7.19 4.00
C PRO A 333 -14.88 -6.51 3.00
N SER A 334 -16.08 -7.06 2.80
CA SER A 334 -17.06 -6.52 1.84
C SER A 334 -17.98 -5.44 2.43
N HIS A 335 -17.82 -5.03 3.70
CA HIS A 335 -18.65 -3.99 4.33
C HIS A 335 -18.29 -2.58 3.84
N ARG A 336 -19.10 -2.02 2.94
CA ARG A 336 -18.85 -0.78 2.17
C ARG A 336 -19.72 0.41 2.58
N LEU A 337 -20.33 0.40 3.78
CA LEU A 337 -21.20 1.48 4.26
C LEU A 337 -20.58 2.87 4.08
N ASP A 338 -19.30 3.01 4.44
CA ASP A 338 -18.55 4.28 4.39
C ASP A 338 -17.54 4.33 3.23
N ALA A 339 -17.67 3.46 2.23
CA ALA A 339 -16.68 3.30 1.16
C ALA A 339 -16.56 4.52 0.24
N ALA A 340 -17.60 5.34 0.12
CA ALA A 340 -17.59 6.57 -0.68
C ALA A 340 -17.70 7.84 0.19
N THR A 341 -17.61 7.70 1.51
CA THR A 341 -17.69 8.84 2.43
C THR A 341 -16.42 9.67 2.30
N VAL A 342 -16.56 10.85 1.66
CA VAL A 342 -15.55 11.90 1.66
C VAL A 342 -15.54 12.51 3.05
N ASP A 343 -14.46 12.29 3.79
CA ASP A 343 -14.23 12.94 5.08
C ASP A 343 -12.89 13.67 5.01
N ALA A 344 -12.96 14.94 4.61
CA ALA A 344 -11.90 15.91 4.81
C ALA A 344 -11.97 16.35 6.29
N GLU A 345 -11.23 15.66 7.16
CA GLU A 345 -10.87 16.14 8.51
C GLU A 345 -11.97 16.39 9.58
N LEU A 346 -13.27 16.09 9.40
CA LEU A 346 -14.31 16.62 10.31
C LEU A 346 -15.30 15.63 10.98
N THR A 347 -15.65 14.47 10.43
CA THR A 347 -16.63 13.59 11.13
C THR A 347 -16.02 12.52 12.03
N ILE A 348 -14.75 12.16 11.82
CA ILE A 348 -13.99 11.31 12.76
C ILE A 348 -13.75 12.01 14.11
N ARG A 349 -13.65 13.35 14.13
CA ARG A 349 -13.51 14.17 15.36
C ARG A 349 -14.68 13.96 16.34
N HIS A 350 -15.89 13.76 15.83
CA HIS A 350 -17.09 13.59 16.65
C HIS A 350 -17.43 12.13 17.02
N LYS A 351 -16.81 11.13 16.38
CA LYS A 351 -17.13 9.70 16.60
C LYS A 351 -16.04 8.89 17.30
N GLY A 352 -14.92 9.49 17.71
CA GLY A 352 -13.83 8.77 18.37
C GLY A 352 -13.14 7.71 17.50
N SER A 353 -13.35 7.75 16.18
CA SER A 353 -12.82 6.75 15.25
C SER A 353 -11.30 6.89 15.10
N ARG A 354 -10.59 5.75 15.08
CA ARG A 354 -9.16 5.68 14.82
C ARG A 354 -8.98 5.24 13.37
N ALA A 355 -8.54 6.16 12.50
CA ALA A 355 -8.10 5.82 11.16
C ALA A 355 -6.64 5.40 11.21
N PHE A 356 -6.33 4.32 10.51
CA PHE A 356 -4.97 3.83 10.33
C PHE A 356 -4.70 3.77 8.83
N TRP A 357 -3.43 3.67 8.48
CA TRP A 357 -3.02 3.86 7.11
C TRP A 357 -1.94 2.87 6.69
N ARG A 358 -2.05 2.43 5.44
CA ARG A 358 -1.06 1.60 4.75
C ARG A 358 -0.91 2.04 3.31
N GLY A 359 0.32 1.93 2.85
CA GLY A 359 0.70 2.08 1.46
C GLY A 359 0.86 0.73 0.80
N VAL A 360 0.81 0.76 -0.51
CA VAL A 360 1.15 -0.36 -1.38
C VAL A 360 2.15 0.11 -2.43
N ARG A 361 2.78 -0.81 -3.13
CA ARG A 361 3.62 -0.50 -4.30
C ARG A 361 3.48 -1.61 -5.31
N THR A 362 3.38 -1.24 -6.59
CA THR A 362 3.23 -2.21 -7.69
C THR A 362 4.45 -3.13 -7.71
N ALA A 363 4.24 -4.43 -7.86
CA ALA A 363 5.36 -5.37 -7.89
C ALA A 363 6.03 -5.32 -9.27
N PRO A 364 7.38 -5.33 -9.33
CA PRO A 364 8.09 -5.54 -10.58
C PRO A 364 7.72 -6.86 -11.24
N LYS A 365 7.89 -6.97 -12.56
CA LYS A 365 7.70 -8.24 -13.26
C LYS A 365 8.78 -9.25 -12.86
N GLY A 366 8.42 -10.53 -12.81
CA GLY A 366 9.38 -11.63 -12.56
C GLY A 366 9.84 -11.79 -11.11
N VAL A 367 9.19 -11.14 -10.15
CA VAL A 367 9.53 -11.21 -8.71
C VAL A 367 8.48 -11.95 -7.88
N GLY A 368 7.55 -12.63 -8.54
CA GLY A 368 6.63 -13.57 -7.89
C GLY A 368 7.37 -14.71 -7.17
N PRO A 369 6.63 -15.54 -6.42
CA PRO A 369 7.20 -16.71 -5.76
C PRO A 369 8.00 -17.61 -6.72
#